data_AF-Q6PYD3-F1
#
_entry.id   AF-Q6PYD3-F1
#
_cell.length_a   1.000
_cell.length_b   1.000
_cell.length_c   1.000
_cell.angle_alpha   90.00
_cell.angle_beta   90.00
_cell.angle_gamma   90.00
#
_symmetry.space_group_name_H-M   'P 1'
#
loop_
_entity.id
_entity.type
_entity.pdbx_description
1 polymer ?
#
loop_
_entity_poly.entity_id
_entity_poly.type
_entity_poly.pdbx_seq_one_letter_code
_entity_poly.pdbx_strand_id
1 'polypeptide(L)'
;HPWHPNYKTKLGLGTEQVIEFSPEFEARFPVLLCALHRQFAHVESLAGTADYWQWWQNHFPQAARQLTAYLSAQGLEAGDYLPMPAHPWQARQELPQLFANEIGDRLLVLTDIVAFTAHPTMSFRTVLPEGRCDAPMVKLPVSLRLTSVQRTVSPRS
;
A
#
# COMPACT_ATOMS: atom_id res chain seq x y z
N HIS A 1 -6.28 -22.76 0.86
CA HIS A 1 -7.67 -23.20 1.04
C HIS A 1 -7.71 -24.70 0.81
N PRO A 2 -8.21 -25.51 1.78
CA PRO A 2 -8.10 -26.97 1.73
C PRO A 2 -8.89 -27.64 0.60
N TRP A 3 -9.85 -26.93 -0.02
CA TRP A 3 -10.74 -27.51 -1.04
C TRP A 3 -10.57 -26.95 -2.47
N HIS A 4 -9.67 -25.98 -2.68
CA HIS A 4 -9.44 -25.42 -4.03
C HIS A 4 -8.16 -26.03 -4.62
N PRO A 5 -8.21 -26.75 -5.76
CA PRO A 5 -7.02 -27.42 -6.32
C PRO A 5 -5.87 -26.46 -6.65
N ASN A 6 -6.16 -25.18 -6.92
CA ASN A 6 -5.19 -24.14 -7.29
C ASN A 6 -5.06 -23.01 -6.25
N TYR A 7 -5.21 -23.31 -4.95
CA TYR A 7 -5.30 -22.28 -3.90
C TYR A 7 -4.01 -21.46 -3.65
N LYS A 8 -2.89 -21.82 -4.29
CA LYS A 8 -1.60 -21.13 -4.19
C LYS A 8 -1.15 -20.45 -5.49
N THR A 9 -1.95 -20.49 -6.56
CA THR A 9 -1.55 -19.87 -7.82
C THR A 9 -1.60 -18.34 -7.68
N LYS A 10 -0.43 -17.69 -7.76
CA LYS A 10 -0.27 -16.22 -7.71
C LYS A 10 0.00 -15.72 -9.12
N LEU A 11 -1.04 -15.72 -9.96
CA LEU A 11 -0.93 -15.28 -11.36
C LEU A 11 -0.55 -13.79 -11.41
N GLY A 12 0.53 -13.46 -12.12
CA GLY A 12 1.07 -12.09 -12.25
C GLY A 12 2.42 -11.88 -11.56
N LEU A 13 2.89 -12.81 -10.73
CA LEU A 13 4.22 -12.76 -10.12
C LEU A 13 5.15 -13.82 -10.76
N GLY A 14 6.40 -13.42 -11.02
CA GLY A 14 7.47 -14.38 -11.29
C GLY A 14 7.84 -15.20 -10.06
N THR A 15 8.55 -16.32 -10.23
CA THR A 15 8.93 -17.21 -9.12
C THR A 15 9.70 -16.50 -8.01
N GLU A 16 10.63 -15.61 -8.37
CA GLU A 16 11.41 -14.82 -7.40
C GLU A 16 10.51 -13.91 -6.55
N GLN A 17 9.56 -13.23 -7.20
CA GLN A 17 8.61 -12.36 -6.51
C GLN A 17 7.64 -13.14 -5.62
N VAL A 18 7.29 -14.38 -6.01
CA VAL A 18 6.54 -15.28 -5.14
C VAL A 18 7.36 -15.56 -3.89
N ILE A 19 8.66 -15.83 -3.98
CA ILE A 19 9.50 -16.03 -2.79
C ILE A 19 9.57 -14.75 -1.95
N GLU A 20 9.81 -13.61 -2.60
CA GLU A 20 10.03 -12.31 -1.96
C GLU A 20 8.82 -11.79 -1.18
N PHE A 21 7.60 -12.06 -1.63
CA PHE A 21 6.39 -11.43 -1.09
C PHE A 21 5.43 -12.38 -0.37
N SER A 22 5.73 -13.67 -0.34
CA SER A 22 4.77 -14.66 0.17
C SER A 22 4.96 -15.00 1.65
N PRO A 23 3.85 -15.13 2.41
CA PRO A 23 3.91 -15.53 3.81
C PRO A 23 4.54 -16.92 4.00
N GLU A 24 4.43 -17.82 3.01
CA GLU A 24 5.01 -19.16 3.08
C GLU A 24 6.54 -19.19 3.17
N PHE A 25 7.22 -18.07 2.87
CA PHE A 25 8.68 -17.94 2.95
C PHE A 25 9.11 -16.92 4.02
N GLU A 26 8.23 -16.60 4.96
CA GLU A 26 8.48 -15.57 5.99
C GLU A 26 8.92 -14.22 5.39
N ALA A 27 8.33 -13.89 4.23
CA ALA A 27 8.67 -12.70 3.47
C ALA A 27 8.70 -11.44 4.34
N ARG A 28 9.67 -10.57 4.02
CA ARG A 28 9.89 -9.28 4.67
C ARG A 28 10.23 -8.28 3.58
N PHE A 29 9.37 -7.27 3.41
CA PHE A 29 9.54 -6.31 2.32
C PHE A 29 9.18 -4.88 2.75
N PRO A 30 9.78 -3.85 2.10
CA PRO A 30 9.42 -2.47 2.34
C PRO A 30 8.08 -2.14 1.66
N VAL A 31 7.10 -1.71 2.44
CA VAL A 31 5.88 -1.09 1.90
C VAL A 31 6.23 0.33 1.46
N LEU A 32 5.95 0.66 0.21
CA LEU A 32 6.25 1.98 -0.34
C LEU A 32 5.12 2.95 -0.03
N LEU A 33 5.46 4.23 0.12
CA LEU A 33 4.51 5.29 0.38
C LEU A 33 4.26 6.11 -0.88
N CYS A 34 3.01 6.15 -1.32
CA CYS A 34 2.56 7.06 -2.37
C CYS A 34 1.81 8.25 -1.74
N ALA A 35 1.66 9.34 -2.50
CA ALA A 35 0.79 10.45 -2.16
C ALA A 35 -0.41 10.47 -3.12
N LEU A 36 -1.63 10.41 -2.60
CA LEU A 36 -2.86 10.52 -3.39
C LEU A 36 -3.51 11.87 -3.13
N HIS A 37 -3.80 12.63 -4.17
CA HIS A 37 -4.44 13.93 -4.03
C HIS A 37 -5.84 13.78 -3.41
N ARG A 38 -6.16 14.63 -2.43
CA ARG A 38 -7.41 14.56 -1.63
C ARG A 38 -8.67 14.54 -2.47
N GLN A 39 -8.69 15.29 -3.56
CA GLN A 39 -9.83 15.32 -4.50
C GLN A 39 -10.17 13.95 -5.14
N PHE A 40 -9.24 12.99 -5.15
CA PHE A 40 -9.44 11.61 -5.65
C PHE A 40 -9.46 10.58 -4.53
N ALA A 41 -9.48 11.02 -3.27
CA ALA A 41 -9.50 10.15 -2.12
C ALA A 41 -10.81 10.33 -1.34
N HIS A 42 -11.39 9.21 -0.93
CA HIS A 42 -12.45 9.19 0.07
C HIS A 42 -11.92 8.44 1.30
N VAL A 43 -12.05 9.06 2.47
CA VAL A 43 -11.55 8.52 3.73
C VAL A 43 -12.74 8.26 4.64
N GLU A 44 -12.85 7.01 5.09
CA GLU A 44 -13.81 6.62 6.11
C GLU A 44 -13.05 6.19 7.37
N SER A 45 -13.52 6.65 8.52
CA SER A 45 -12.92 6.34 9.81
C SER A 45 -14.00 6.11 10.87
N LEU A 46 -13.66 5.34 11.90
CA LEU A 46 -14.56 5.12 13.04
C LEU A 46 -14.75 6.43 13.81
N ALA A 47 -15.94 6.63 14.39
CA ALA A 47 -16.21 7.80 15.23
C ALA A 47 -15.18 7.91 16.36
N GLY A 48 -14.62 9.10 16.55
CA GLY A 48 -13.56 9.36 17.53
C GLY A 48 -12.14 9.07 17.05
N THR A 49 -11.96 8.58 15.81
CA THR A 49 -10.64 8.51 15.17
C THR A 49 -10.19 9.90 14.74
N ALA A 50 -8.91 10.21 14.92
CA ALA A 50 -8.31 11.43 14.37
C ALA A 50 -8.46 11.48 12.83
N ASP A 51 -8.31 12.68 12.25
CA ASP A 51 -8.16 12.82 10.79
C ASP A 51 -7.07 11.88 10.27
N TYR A 52 -7.26 11.31 9.08
CA TYR A 52 -6.37 10.28 8.55
C TYR A 52 -4.90 10.75 8.43
N TRP A 53 -4.65 12.01 8.08
CA TRP A 53 -3.29 12.54 8.03
C TRP A 53 -2.67 12.61 9.43
N GLN A 54 -3.44 13.02 10.43
CA GLN A 54 -2.99 13.04 11.82
C GLN A 54 -2.77 11.62 12.37
N TRP A 55 -3.69 10.71 12.10
CA TRP A 55 -3.57 9.29 12.44
C TRP A 55 -2.30 8.68 11.83
N TRP A 56 -2.04 8.93 10.55
CA TRP A 56 -0.84 8.45 9.87
C TRP A 56 0.45 8.96 10.50
N GLN A 57 0.52 10.26 10.82
CA GLN A 57 1.68 10.85 11.49
C GLN A 57 1.97 10.22 12.86
N ASN A 58 0.92 9.84 13.61
CA ASN A 58 1.08 9.19 14.91
C ASN A 58 1.65 7.77 14.77
N HIS A 59 1.25 7.03 13.74
CA HIS A 59 1.70 5.65 13.51
C HIS A 59 3.03 5.57 12.75
N PHE A 60 3.27 6.45 11.77
CA PHE A 60 4.43 6.42 10.86
C PHE A 60 5.10 7.80 10.72
N PRO A 61 5.60 8.41 11.82
CA PRO A 61 6.07 9.80 11.83
C PRO A 61 7.27 10.06 10.92
N GLN A 62 8.19 9.10 10.79
CA GLN A 62 9.35 9.24 9.92
C GLN A 62 8.94 9.29 8.44
N ALA A 63 8.09 8.35 8.01
CA ALA A 63 7.59 8.30 6.64
C ALA A 63 6.74 9.55 6.31
N ALA A 64 5.94 10.04 7.28
CA ALA A 64 5.19 11.28 7.12
C ALA A 64 6.11 12.49 6.86
N ARG A 65 7.18 12.66 7.65
CA ARG A 65 8.16 13.74 7.43
C ARG A 65 8.85 13.64 6.08
N GLN A 66 9.22 12.43 5.67
CA GLN A 66 9.84 12.20 4.36
C GLN A 66 8.88 12.55 3.23
N LEU A 67 7.59 12.18 3.35
CA LEU A 67 6.58 12.49 2.34
C LEU A 67 6.35 13.99 2.22
N THR A 68 6.20 14.70 3.35
CA THR A 68 6.07 16.17 3.35
C THR A 68 7.26 16.83 2.66
N ALA A 69 8.48 16.45 3.03
CA ALA A 69 9.70 17.01 2.42
C ALA A 69 9.78 16.72 0.92
N TYR A 70 9.41 15.50 0.51
CA TYR A 70 9.41 15.09 -0.89
C TYR A 70 8.39 15.86 -1.74
N LEU A 71 7.18 16.08 -1.21
CA LEU A 71 6.15 16.89 -1.88
C LEU A 71 6.58 18.36 -1.98
N SER A 72 7.07 18.95 -0.88
CA SER A 72 7.54 20.34 -0.88
C SER A 72 8.70 20.57 -1.85
N ALA A 73 9.63 19.62 -1.97
CA ALA A 73 10.73 19.69 -2.93
C ALA A 73 10.25 19.70 -4.41
N GLN A 74 9.03 19.24 -4.68
CA GLN A 74 8.41 19.28 -6.01
C GLN A 74 7.47 20.48 -6.22
N GLY A 75 7.42 21.40 -5.25
CA GLY A 75 6.50 22.54 -5.25
C GLY A 75 5.04 22.13 -5.02
N LEU A 76 4.81 20.99 -4.37
CA LEU A 76 3.47 20.51 -4.03
C LEU A 76 3.14 20.82 -2.57
N GLU A 77 1.91 21.24 -2.33
CA GLU A 77 1.38 21.47 -0.99
C GLU A 77 1.02 20.15 -0.32
N ALA A 78 1.74 19.76 0.73
CA ALA A 78 1.53 18.47 1.40
C ALA A 78 0.10 18.30 1.95
N GLY A 79 -0.57 19.41 2.29
CA GLY A 79 -1.96 19.42 2.76
C GLY A 79 -2.98 18.95 1.72
N ASP A 80 -2.63 18.96 0.43
CA ASP A 80 -3.51 18.51 -0.66
C ASP A 80 -3.41 17.00 -0.92
N TYR A 81 -2.54 16.28 -0.22
CA TYR A 81 -2.29 14.87 -0.42
C TYR A 81 -2.56 14.03 0.84
N LEU A 82 -2.87 12.76 0.61
CA LEU A 82 -2.99 11.73 1.63
C LEU A 82 -1.93 10.65 1.44
N PRO A 83 -1.41 10.08 2.53
CA PRO A 83 -0.43 9.02 2.49
C PRO A 83 -1.14 7.72 2.11
N MET A 84 -0.66 7.05 1.08
CA MET A 84 -1.23 5.79 0.61
C MET A 84 -0.14 4.71 0.61
N PRO A 85 -0.12 3.79 1.58
CA PRO A 85 0.80 2.66 1.55
C PRO A 85 0.45 1.72 0.39
N ALA A 86 1.47 1.33 -0.37
CA ALA A 86 1.34 0.46 -1.52
C ALA A 86 2.35 -0.69 -1.44
N HIS A 87 1.92 -1.87 -1.87
CA HIS A 87 2.83 -3.01 -2.02
C HIS A 87 3.90 -2.68 -3.07
N PRO A 88 5.18 -3.04 -2.87
CA PRO A 88 6.27 -2.66 -3.78
C PRO A 88 6.03 -3.11 -5.23
N TRP A 89 5.55 -4.35 -5.44
CA TRP A 89 5.14 -4.82 -6.77
C TRP A 89 4.03 -3.96 -7.38
N GLN A 90 2.99 -3.61 -6.62
CA GLN A 90 1.89 -2.77 -7.11
C GLN A 90 2.41 -1.38 -7.52
N ALA A 91 3.21 -0.75 -6.65
CA ALA A 91 3.75 0.59 -6.88
C ALA A 91 4.69 0.66 -8.09
N ARG A 92 5.48 -0.40 -8.35
CA ARG A 92 6.48 -0.43 -9.43
C ARG A 92 5.95 -0.94 -10.76
N GLN A 93 4.97 -1.83 -10.74
CA GLN A 93 4.51 -2.53 -11.94
C GLN A 93 3.10 -2.09 -12.35
N GLU A 94 2.16 -2.07 -11.42
CA GLU A 94 0.73 -1.86 -11.74
C GLU A 94 0.34 -0.39 -11.79
N LEU A 95 0.66 0.39 -10.74
CA LEU A 95 0.24 1.80 -10.65
C LEU A 95 0.74 2.65 -11.83
N PRO A 96 2.02 2.54 -12.27
CA PRO A 96 2.50 3.33 -13.41
C PRO A 96 1.73 3.07 -14.70
N GLN A 97 1.23 1.85 -14.90
CA GLN A 97 0.50 1.46 -16.11
C GLN A 97 -0.98 1.86 -16.04
N LEU A 98 -1.61 1.65 -14.89
CA LEU A 98 -3.05 1.89 -14.71
C LEU A 98 -3.39 3.37 -14.51
N PHE A 99 -2.48 4.14 -13.89
CA PHE A 99 -2.72 5.52 -13.46
C PHE A 99 -1.71 6.50 -14.07
N ALA A 100 -1.26 6.23 -15.31
CA ALA A 100 -0.25 7.04 -15.98
C ALA A 100 -0.67 8.51 -16.11
N ASN A 101 -1.95 8.76 -16.37
CA ASN A 101 -2.50 10.12 -16.49
C ASN A 101 -2.51 10.83 -15.14
N GLU A 102 -3.01 10.18 -14.10
CA GLU A 102 -3.06 10.71 -12.73
C GLU A 102 -1.65 10.96 -12.19
N ILE A 103 -0.67 10.16 -12.57
CA ILE A 103 0.73 10.40 -12.26
C ILE A 103 1.26 11.64 -13.01
N GLY A 104 0.96 11.75 -14.30
CA GLY A 104 1.31 12.93 -15.12
C GLY A 104 0.73 14.23 -14.58
N ASP A 105 -0.52 14.17 -14.10
CA ASP A 105 -1.25 15.29 -13.50
C ASP A 105 -0.90 15.53 -12.02
N ARG A 106 0.05 14.75 -11.46
CA ARG A 106 0.44 14.76 -10.04
C ARG A 106 -0.71 14.47 -9.06
N LEU A 107 -1.79 13.84 -9.52
CA LEU A 107 -2.89 13.36 -8.67
C LEU A 107 -2.49 12.12 -7.88
N LEU A 108 -1.56 11.32 -8.42
CA LEU A 108 -0.90 10.21 -7.74
C LEU A 108 0.62 10.39 -7.83
N VAL A 109 1.28 10.60 -6.71
CA VAL A 109 2.73 10.74 -6.63
C VAL A 109 3.33 9.43 -6.13
N LEU A 110 4.07 8.75 -6.99
CA LEU A 110 4.85 7.56 -6.63
C LEU A 110 6.19 7.98 -6.03
N THR A 111 6.61 7.30 -4.95
CA THR A 111 7.87 7.59 -4.26
C THR A 111 8.58 6.30 -3.86
N ASP A 112 9.89 6.39 -3.61
CA ASP A 112 10.68 5.31 -3.01
C ASP A 112 10.73 5.38 -1.47
N ILE A 113 9.90 6.23 -0.85
CA ILE A 113 9.80 6.34 0.61
C ILE A 113 9.22 5.05 1.16
N VAL A 114 9.90 4.46 2.14
CA VAL A 114 9.42 3.30 2.87
C VAL A 114 8.46 3.75 3.95
N ALA A 115 7.18 3.37 3.84
CA ALA A 115 6.18 3.60 4.88
C ALA A 115 6.55 2.84 6.16
N PHE A 116 6.82 1.55 5.99
CA PHE A 116 7.29 0.63 7.02
C PHE A 116 7.76 -0.69 6.36
N THR A 117 8.56 -1.47 7.07
CA THR A 117 8.86 -2.85 6.67
C THR A 117 7.76 -3.76 7.21
N ALA A 118 7.31 -4.73 6.41
CA ALA A 118 6.16 -5.54 6.77
C ALA A 118 6.34 -7.03 6.49
N HIS A 119 5.61 -7.83 7.27
CA HIS A 119 5.41 -9.26 7.03
C HIS A 119 4.00 -9.49 6.47
N PRO A 120 3.84 -10.23 5.37
CA PRO A 120 2.53 -10.55 4.83
C PRO A 120 1.84 -11.62 5.70
N THR A 121 0.53 -11.51 5.81
CA THR A 121 -0.32 -12.58 6.36
C THR A 121 -0.68 -13.60 5.28
N MET A 122 -1.38 -14.68 5.65
CA MET A 122 -1.91 -15.66 4.69
C MET A 122 -2.84 -15.07 3.62
N SER A 123 -3.35 -13.85 3.81
CA SER A 123 -4.13 -13.14 2.79
C SER A 123 -3.26 -12.50 1.69
N PHE A 124 -1.94 -12.53 1.85
CA PHE A 124 -0.90 -11.86 1.06
C PHE A 124 -0.96 -10.32 1.12
N ARG A 125 -2.14 -9.74 0.90
CA ARG A 125 -2.37 -8.30 0.82
C ARG A 125 -2.52 -7.61 2.17
N THR A 126 -2.78 -8.34 3.25
CA THR A 126 -2.77 -7.77 4.60
C THR A 126 -1.41 -8.03 5.22
N VAL A 127 -0.77 -6.97 5.68
CA VAL A 127 0.60 -7.00 6.20
C VAL A 127 0.66 -6.46 7.63
N LEU A 128 1.64 -6.93 8.38
CA LEU A 128 1.95 -6.54 9.75
C LEU A 128 3.23 -5.68 9.73
N PRO A 129 3.18 -4.41 10.18
CA PRO A 129 4.39 -3.62 10.36
C PRO A 129 5.36 -4.27 11.34
N GLU A 130 6.64 -4.30 10.99
CA GLU A 130 7.70 -4.86 11.83
C GLU A 130 8.00 -3.96 13.04
N GLY A 131 8.38 -4.57 14.17
CA GLY A 131 8.97 -3.86 15.31
C GLY A 131 7.98 -3.11 16.19
N ARG A 132 6.66 -3.23 15.96
CA ARG A 132 5.62 -2.56 16.76
C ARG A 132 4.41 -3.46 16.99
N CYS A 133 4.20 -3.87 18.23
CA CYS A 133 3.04 -4.68 18.61
C CYS A 133 1.72 -3.87 18.63
N ASP A 134 1.81 -2.54 18.68
CA ASP A 134 0.68 -1.61 18.68
C ASP A 134 0.35 -1.07 17.27
N ALA A 135 1.14 -1.42 16.26
CA ALA A 135 0.91 -0.95 14.90
C ALA A 135 -0.29 -1.69 14.27
N PRO A 136 -1.16 -0.96 13.56
CA PRO A 136 -2.31 -1.56 12.90
C PRO A 136 -1.86 -2.49 11.78
N MET A 137 -2.61 -3.57 11.57
CA MET A 137 -2.51 -4.34 10.33
C MET A 137 -2.94 -3.46 9.16
N VAL A 138 -2.18 -3.49 8.06
CA VAL A 138 -2.48 -2.69 6.87
C VAL A 138 -2.89 -3.61 5.74
N LYS A 139 -4.08 -3.38 5.19
CA LYS A 139 -4.57 -4.09 4.01
C LYS A 139 -4.23 -3.28 2.77
N LEU A 140 -3.26 -3.75 2.00
CA LEU A 140 -2.75 -3.09 0.82
C LEU A 140 -3.63 -3.39 -0.41
N PRO A 141 -3.83 -2.42 -1.32
CA PRO A 141 -4.38 -2.69 -2.64
C PRO A 141 -3.34 -3.48 -3.44
N VAL A 142 -3.65 -4.74 -3.75
CA VAL A 142 -2.78 -5.63 -4.53
C VAL A 142 -3.64 -6.32 -5.57
N SER A 143 -3.42 -6.00 -6.85
CA SER A 143 -4.13 -6.55 -8.01
C SER A 143 -3.65 -7.96 -8.36
N LEU A 144 -3.59 -8.88 -7.38
CA LEU A 144 -3.19 -10.27 -7.62
C LEU A 144 -4.40 -11.21 -7.62
N ARG A 145 -4.47 -12.07 -8.65
CA ARG A 145 -5.37 -13.22 -8.67
C ARG A 145 -4.73 -14.36 -7.87
N LEU A 146 -4.99 -14.41 -6.56
CA LEU A 146 -4.45 -15.48 -5.70
C LEU A 146 -5.40 -16.70 -5.59
N THR A 147 -6.60 -16.62 -6.18
CA THR A 147 -7.54 -17.70 -6.54
C THR A 147 -8.32 -17.22 -7.77
N SER A 148 -9.29 -17.97 -8.34
CA SER A 148 -10.07 -17.63 -9.54
C SER A 148 -10.90 -16.32 -9.50
N VAL A 149 -10.61 -15.41 -8.57
CA VAL A 149 -11.23 -14.10 -8.39
C VAL A 149 -10.10 -13.05 -8.29
N GLN A 150 -10.22 -11.99 -9.10
CA GLN A 150 -9.35 -10.82 -9.03
C GLN A 150 -9.64 -10.04 -7.74
N ARG A 151 -8.62 -9.83 -6.91
CA ARG A 151 -8.78 -9.25 -5.57
C ARG A 151 -8.47 -7.75 -5.54
N THR A 152 -9.34 -6.92 -6.13
CA THR A 152 -9.31 -5.47 -5.91
C THR A 152 -9.91 -5.12 -4.53
N VAL A 153 -9.50 -4.00 -3.93
CA VAL A 153 -10.27 -3.38 -2.83
C VAL A 153 -11.29 -2.46 -3.50
N SER A 154 -12.57 -2.77 -3.34
CA SER A 154 -13.67 -1.95 -3.86
C SER A 154 -13.84 -0.72 -2.98
N PRO A 155 -14.07 0.49 -3.52
CA PRO A 155 -14.45 1.68 -2.75
C PRO A 155 -15.80 1.58 -2.01
N ARG A 156 -16.54 0.46 -2.14
CA ARG A 156 -17.84 0.21 -1.49
C ARG A 156 -17.75 -0.82 -0.35
N SER A 157 -16.85 -0.69 0.60
CA SER A 157 -16.78 -1.62 1.76
C SER A 157 -16.39 -0.92 3.03
#